data_AF-A0A1C5GEH2-F1
#
_entry.id   AF-A0A1C5GEH2-F1
#
_cell.length_a   1.000
_cell.length_b   1.000
_cell.length_c   1.000
_cell.angle_alpha   90.00
_cell.angle_beta   90.00
_cell.angle_gamma   90.00
#
_symmetry.space_group_name_H-M   'P 1'
#
loop_
_entity.id
_entity.type
_entity.pdbx_description
1 polymer ?
#
loop_
_entity_poly.entity_id
_entity_poly.type
_entity_poly.pdbx_seq_one_letter_code
_entity_poly.pdbx_strand_id
1 'polypeptide(L)'
;MTTTTAPTHRTALDRLAPAAAGWLGLWGLLALVSAVTGAGYPFGANDPRGGEANLLRLVPTDLGPPLFAVLLLGAAVAALAMTGPARRPARPLRTLLLAYAWAVAFLLAVVVPDVGVLTILGYAPILIVGASFGWPPVDYAEVFTWALAARFAAVVGGVLLAGAALRWQRRTAGVCPACGRDGVEHGWTSPASAARWGRVAAWTAATIPALYAVTRLAWALGVPLGIERSFLAEMRESGLVWAGAGLGGFALVGAVLTLGLVQRWGERFPRWTVGLAGRPVPVALAVVPATLVAVAVTAASLGLLASPDFWDFSGGFSLATAPMLLWPLWGVTLGAATYAYHLRRRGACRRCGRG
;
A
#
# COMPACT_ATOMS: atom_id res chain seq x y z
N MET A 1 -11.13 -50.33 -15.51
CA MET A 1 -11.37 -49.12 -14.69
C MET A 1 -10.02 -48.51 -14.36
N THR A 2 -9.56 -47.55 -15.16
CA THR A 2 -8.33 -46.80 -14.92
C THR A 2 -8.69 -45.57 -14.09
N THR A 3 -8.37 -45.61 -12.80
CA THR A 3 -8.44 -44.46 -11.90
C THR A 3 -7.35 -43.47 -12.32
N THR A 4 -7.74 -42.49 -13.14
CA THR A 4 -6.88 -41.34 -13.45
C THR A 4 -6.79 -40.47 -12.19
N THR A 5 -5.74 -40.68 -11.39
CA THR A 5 -5.35 -39.78 -10.32
C THR A 5 -4.95 -38.44 -10.94
N ALA A 6 -5.86 -37.47 -10.88
CA ALA A 6 -5.57 -36.09 -11.28
C ALA A 6 -4.36 -35.58 -10.46
N PRO A 7 -3.32 -35.01 -11.09
CA PRO A 7 -2.18 -34.50 -10.37
C PRO A 7 -2.64 -33.34 -9.49
N THR A 8 -2.47 -33.50 -8.18
CA THR A 8 -2.70 -32.42 -7.20
C THR A 8 -1.58 -31.40 -7.35
N HIS A 9 -1.72 -30.50 -8.32
CA HIS A 9 -0.87 -29.30 -8.38
C HIS A 9 -1.11 -28.50 -7.09
N ARG A 10 -0.22 -28.69 -6.09
CA ARG A 10 -0.04 -27.76 -4.98
C ARG A 10 0.33 -26.41 -5.59
N THR A 11 -0.67 -25.57 -5.79
CA THR A 11 -0.49 -24.28 -6.43
C THR A 11 0.45 -23.42 -5.57
N ALA A 12 1.18 -22.48 -6.19
CA ALA A 12 1.90 -21.42 -5.44
C ALA A 12 0.98 -20.69 -4.43
N LEU A 13 -0.34 -20.77 -4.63
CA LEU A 13 -1.37 -20.22 -3.77
C LEU A 13 -1.53 -20.97 -2.42
N ASP A 14 -1.05 -22.20 -2.29
CA ASP A 14 -1.10 -22.91 -1.01
C ASP A 14 0.08 -22.52 -0.10
N ARG A 15 1.02 -21.71 -0.60
CA ARG A 15 2.23 -21.28 0.13
C ARG A 15 2.11 -19.95 0.88
N LEU A 16 1.00 -19.20 0.75
CA LEU A 16 0.90 -17.89 1.42
C LEU A 16 0.89 -17.99 2.95
N ALA A 17 0.10 -18.91 3.51
CA ALA A 17 0.05 -19.11 4.96
C ALA A 17 1.40 -19.55 5.56
N PRO A 18 2.13 -20.55 5.01
CA PRO A 18 3.46 -20.87 5.51
C PRO A 18 4.49 -19.78 5.22
N ALA A 19 4.40 -19.04 4.11
CA ALA A 19 5.28 -17.90 3.85
C ALA A 19 5.05 -16.76 4.84
N ALA A 20 3.79 -16.44 5.16
CA ALA A 20 3.45 -15.46 6.19
C ALA A 20 3.98 -15.91 7.55
N ALA A 21 3.79 -17.19 7.91
CA ALA A 21 4.31 -17.74 9.15
C ALA A 21 5.84 -17.65 9.26
N GLY A 22 6.57 -18.03 8.20
CA GLY A 22 8.03 -17.95 8.18
C GLY A 22 8.53 -16.49 8.26
N TRP A 23 7.91 -15.59 7.51
CA TRP A 23 8.27 -14.17 7.50
C TRP A 23 8.03 -13.49 8.85
N LEU A 24 6.81 -13.64 9.40
CA LEU A 24 6.44 -13.07 10.69
C LEU A 24 7.20 -13.72 11.84
N GLY A 25 7.46 -15.03 11.76
CA GLY A 25 8.29 -15.75 12.73
C GLY A 25 9.72 -15.23 12.77
N LEU A 26 10.35 -15.02 11.61
CA LEU A 26 11.70 -14.45 11.52
C LEU A 26 11.77 -13.05 12.16
N TRP A 27 10.85 -12.16 11.79
CA TRP A 27 10.82 -10.80 12.34
C TRP A 27 10.41 -10.77 13.83
N GLY A 28 9.56 -11.71 14.26
CA GLY A 28 9.20 -11.88 15.67
C GLY A 28 10.36 -12.38 16.52
N LEU A 29 11.18 -13.32 16.00
CA LEU A 29 12.41 -13.75 16.66
C LEU A 29 13.44 -12.63 16.72
N LEU A 30 13.57 -11.83 15.66
CA LEU A 30 14.44 -10.65 15.67
C LEU A 30 14.00 -9.65 16.74
N ALA A 31 12.70 -9.37 16.84
CA ALA A 31 12.13 -8.52 17.90
C ALA A 31 12.37 -9.09 19.31
N LEU A 32 12.28 -10.41 19.47
CA LEU A 32 12.55 -11.09 20.73
C LEU A 32 14.04 -10.99 21.12
N VAL A 33 14.95 -11.19 20.17
CA VAL A 33 16.39 -11.02 20.41
C VAL A 33 16.70 -9.57 20.77
N SER A 34 16.13 -8.60 20.08
CA SER A 34 16.23 -7.17 20.45
C SER A 34 15.70 -6.91 21.86
N ALA A 35 14.59 -7.54 22.27
CA ALA A 35 14.02 -7.39 23.61
C ALA A 35 14.95 -7.94 24.71
N VAL A 36 15.59 -9.09 24.46
CA VAL A 36 16.49 -9.74 25.42
C VAL A 36 17.86 -9.06 25.48
N THR A 37 18.38 -8.60 24.35
CA THR A 37 19.73 -8.01 24.26
C THR A 37 19.77 -6.52 24.56
N GLY A 38 18.62 -5.83 24.51
CA GLY A 38 18.57 -4.37 24.63
C GLY A 38 19.14 -3.63 23.42
N ALA A 39 19.44 -4.32 22.30
CA ALA A 39 20.05 -3.74 21.09
C ALA A 39 19.16 -2.73 20.34
N GLY A 40 18.00 -2.36 20.91
CA GLY A 40 16.99 -1.52 20.27
C GLY A 40 16.19 -2.27 19.19
N TYR A 41 15.07 -1.66 18.80
CA TYR A 41 14.19 -2.15 17.75
C TYR A 41 13.81 -0.97 16.85
N PRO A 42 13.70 -1.16 15.51
CA PRO A 42 13.57 -0.05 14.56
C PRO A 42 12.26 0.73 14.63
N PHE A 43 11.32 0.33 15.50
CA PHE A 43 10.04 1.01 15.70
C PHE A 43 9.92 1.51 17.15
N GLY A 44 9.28 2.65 17.34
CA GLY A 44 9.05 3.27 18.65
C GLY A 44 9.84 4.57 18.84
N ALA A 45 9.94 5.04 20.08
CA ALA A 45 10.70 6.25 20.44
C ALA A 45 12.21 6.18 20.10
N ASN A 46 12.72 4.99 19.76
CA ASN A 46 14.10 4.76 19.31
C ASN A 46 14.35 5.18 17.85
N ASP A 47 13.33 5.52 17.07
CA ASP A 47 13.48 5.90 15.66
C ASP A 47 13.74 7.41 15.52
N PRO A 48 15.01 7.85 15.30
CA PRO A 48 15.35 9.28 15.28
C PRO A 48 14.75 10.00 14.07
N ARG A 49 14.33 9.23 13.04
CA ARG A 49 13.68 9.71 11.81
C ARG A 49 12.22 9.26 11.73
N GLY A 50 11.67 8.72 12.82
CA GLY A 50 10.25 8.38 12.94
C GLY A 50 9.36 9.60 12.77
N GLY A 51 9.88 10.80 13.02
CA GLY A 51 9.17 12.05 12.81
C GLY A 51 7.92 12.19 13.68
N GLU A 52 7.42 13.41 13.71
CA GLU A 52 6.17 13.81 14.37
C GLU A 52 4.95 12.99 13.90
N ALA A 53 4.99 12.45 12.68
CA ALA A 53 3.85 11.79 12.01
C ALA A 53 3.82 10.25 12.15
N ASN A 54 4.72 9.63 12.91
CA ASN A 54 4.66 8.18 13.16
C ASN A 54 3.78 7.86 14.38
N LEU A 55 2.75 7.04 14.17
CA LEU A 55 1.81 6.61 15.21
C LEU A 55 2.48 5.84 16.36
N LEU A 56 3.64 5.23 16.09
CA LEU A 56 4.39 4.46 17.08
C LEU A 56 5.35 5.33 17.91
N ARG A 57 5.40 6.64 17.69
CA ARG A 57 6.32 7.57 18.38
C ARG A 57 6.22 7.52 19.91
N LEU A 58 5.04 7.21 20.45
CA LEU A 58 4.77 7.15 21.89
C LEU A 58 5.10 5.78 22.50
N VAL A 59 5.48 4.77 21.71
CA VAL A 59 5.81 3.45 22.24
C VAL A 59 7.19 3.52 22.90
N PRO A 60 7.29 3.27 24.23
CA PRO A 60 8.56 3.29 24.93
C PRO A 60 9.54 2.29 24.34
N THR A 61 10.82 2.65 24.35
CA THR A 61 11.93 1.84 23.83
C THR A 61 12.00 0.45 24.44
N ASP A 62 11.59 0.34 25.70
CA ASP A 62 11.65 -0.90 26.48
C ASP A 62 10.44 -1.80 26.23
N LEU A 63 9.32 -1.23 25.77
CA LEU A 63 8.08 -1.96 25.50
C LEU A 63 7.92 -2.30 24.02
N GLY A 64 8.53 -1.55 23.10
CA GLY A 64 8.44 -1.79 21.65
C GLY A 64 8.86 -3.20 21.24
N PRO A 65 10.12 -3.63 21.49
CA PRO A 65 10.60 -4.95 21.10
C PRO A 65 9.74 -6.12 21.62
N PRO A 66 9.38 -6.22 22.93
CA PRO A 66 8.56 -7.33 23.42
C PRO A 66 7.13 -7.30 22.87
N LEU A 67 6.53 -6.13 22.66
CA LEU A 67 5.21 -6.01 22.03
C LEU A 67 5.21 -6.56 20.60
N PHE A 68 6.18 -6.14 19.77
CA PHE A 68 6.30 -6.63 18.41
C PHE A 68 6.66 -8.13 18.36
N ALA A 69 7.47 -8.63 19.30
CA ALA A 69 7.75 -10.06 19.40
C ALA A 69 6.46 -10.88 19.61
N VAL A 70 5.63 -10.51 20.60
CA VAL A 70 4.36 -11.19 20.89
C VAL A 70 3.40 -11.09 19.71
N LEU A 71 3.25 -9.90 19.11
CA LEU A 71 2.37 -9.68 17.97
C LEU A 71 2.79 -10.50 16.74
N LEU A 72 4.08 -10.49 16.40
CA LEU A 72 4.58 -11.15 15.20
C LEU A 72 4.62 -12.68 15.36
N LEU A 73 5.06 -13.18 16.52
CA LEU A 73 5.06 -14.62 16.81
C LEU A 73 3.63 -15.16 16.91
N GLY A 74 2.72 -14.43 17.56
CA GLY A 74 1.30 -14.78 17.61
C GLY A 74 0.69 -14.82 16.21
N ALA A 75 1.02 -13.85 15.35
CA ALA A 75 0.55 -13.82 13.95
C ALA A 75 1.14 -14.97 13.12
N ALA A 76 2.39 -15.38 13.39
CA ALA A 76 2.99 -16.55 12.77
C ALA A 76 2.25 -17.84 13.17
N VAL A 77 1.92 -18.00 14.46
CA VAL A 77 1.10 -19.14 14.95
C VAL A 77 -0.29 -19.12 14.34
N ALA A 78 -0.95 -17.96 14.26
CA ALA A 78 -2.24 -17.82 13.61
C ALA A 78 -2.17 -18.21 12.12
N ALA A 79 -1.14 -17.76 11.40
CA ALA A 79 -0.90 -18.13 10.00
C ALA A 79 -0.67 -19.65 9.84
N LEU A 80 0.08 -20.28 10.75
CA LEU A 80 0.25 -21.75 10.79
C LEU A 80 -1.08 -22.47 11.03
N ALA A 81 -1.90 -22.01 11.98
CA ALA A 81 -3.24 -22.57 12.22
C ALA A 81 -4.12 -22.50 10.96
N MET A 82 -3.94 -21.49 10.12
CA MET A 82 -4.64 -21.34 8.84
C MET A 82 -4.14 -22.31 7.74
N THR A 83 -2.98 -22.97 7.90
CA THR A 83 -2.46 -23.96 6.93
C THR A 83 -3.22 -25.28 6.95
N GLY A 84 -3.85 -25.62 8.09
CA GLY A 84 -4.47 -26.92 8.33
C GLY A 84 -5.58 -27.32 7.34
N PRO A 85 -5.93 -28.62 7.31
CA PRO A 85 -7.02 -29.14 6.48
C PRO A 85 -8.34 -28.42 6.81
N ALA A 86 -9.22 -28.32 5.81
CA ALA A 86 -10.43 -27.49 5.81
C ALA A 86 -11.55 -27.95 6.77
N ARG A 87 -11.23 -28.30 8.02
CA ARG A 87 -12.21 -28.42 9.08
C ARG A 87 -12.71 -27.01 9.40
N ARG A 88 -14.04 -26.82 9.35
CA ARG A 88 -14.64 -25.56 9.78
C ARG A 88 -14.41 -25.43 11.29
N PRO A 89 -13.56 -24.50 11.75
CA PRO A 89 -13.39 -24.28 13.19
C PRO A 89 -14.71 -23.77 13.78
N ALA A 90 -14.86 -23.88 15.10
CA ALA A 90 -15.97 -23.26 15.82
C ALA A 90 -16.06 -21.77 15.48
N ARG A 91 -17.29 -21.24 15.36
CA ARG A 91 -17.56 -19.82 15.05
C ARG A 91 -16.74 -18.81 15.89
N PRO A 92 -16.61 -18.96 17.23
CA PRO A 92 -15.83 -18.01 18.02
C PRO A 92 -14.34 -18.04 17.66
N LEU A 93 -13.74 -19.21 17.54
CA LEU A 93 -12.33 -19.36 17.16
C LEU A 93 -12.05 -18.80 15.77
N ARG A 94 -12.97 -19.01 14.81
CA ARG A 94 -12.89 -18.42 13.47
C ARG A 94 -12.83 -16.91 13.52
N THR A 95 -13.73 -16.32 14.31
CA THR A 95 -13.87 -14.86 14.44
C THR A 95 -12.63 -14.27 15.10
N LEU A 96 -12.15 -14.88 16.18
CA LEU A 96 -10.94 -14.47 16.90
C LEU A 96 -9.70 -14.49 15.99
N LEU A 97 -9.46 -15.60 15.28
CA LEU A 97 -8.30 -15.73 14.39
C LEU A 97 -8.35 -14.74 13.22
N LEU A 98 -9.53 -14.51 12.63
CA LEU A 98 -9.68 -13.50 11.58
C LEU A 98 -9.49 -12.08 12.11
N ALA A 99 -10.11 -11.75 13.24
CA ALA A 99 -10.00 -10.43 13.84
C ALA A 99 -8.54 -10.11 14.17
N TYR A 100 -7.84 -11.04 14.82
CA TYR A 100 -6.42 -10.89 15.14
C TYR A 100 -5.55 -10.78 13.88
N ALA A 101 -5.72 -11.68 12.90
CA ALA A 101 -4.91 -11.65 11.68
C ALA A 101 -5.14 -10.38 10.86
N TRP A 102 -6.38 -9.90 10.74
CA TRP A 102 -6.68 -8.64 10.06
C TRP A 102 -6.17 -7.42 10.83
N ALA A 103 -6.26 -7.42 12.16
CA ALA A 103 -5.71 -6.34 12.99
C ALA A 103 -4.19 -6.24 12.83
N VAL A 104 -3.47 -7.36 12.92
CA VAL A 104 -2.01 -7.37 12.71
C VAL A 104 -1.65 -7.03 11.27
N ALA A 105 -2.40 -7.54 10.29
CA ALA A 105 -2.15 -7.20 8.88
C ALA A 105 -2.34 -5.71 8.61
N PHE A 106 -3.38 -5.08 9.18
CA PHE A 106 -3.63 -3.65 9.09
C PHE A 106 -2.53 -2.84 9.80
N LEU A 107 -2.15 -3.26 11.02
CA LEU A 107 -1.05 -2.64 11.77
C LEU A 107 0.22 -2.63 10.90
N LEU A 108 0.62 -3.78 10.36
CA LEU A 108 1.86 -3.91 9.60
C LEU A 108 1.82 -3.22 8.22
N ALA A 109 0.67 -3.23 7.54
CA ALA A 109 0.55 -2.69 6.19
C ALA A 109 0.18 -1.20 6.14
N VAL A 110 -0.39 -0.65 7.22
CA VAL A 110 -0.96 0.72 7.21
C VAL A 110 -0.47 1.57 8.39
N VAL A 111 -0.27 1.01 9.58
CA VAL A 111 0.11 1.80 10.77
C VAL A 111 1.63 1.90 10.93
N VAL A 112 2.36 0.80 10.72
CA VAL A 112 3.83 0.77 10.79
C VAL A 112 4.48 1.59 9.67
N PRO A 113 4.00 1.54 8.41
CA PRO A 113 4.49 2.41 7.36
C PRO A 113 4.04 3.84 7.68
N ASP A 114 4.99 4.73 7.88
CA ASP A 114 4.71 6.15 8.08
C ASP A 114 4.69 6.88 6.73
N VAL A 115 4.54 8.21 6.79
CA VAL A 115 4.65 9.09 5.61
C VAL A 115 5.97 8.89 4.86
N GLY A 116 7.03 8.45 5.54
CA GLY A 116 8.34 8.15 4.96
C GLY A 116 8.27 7.11 3.84
N VAL A 117 7.44 6.07 3.95
CA VAL A 117 7.28 5.09 2.86
C VAL A 117 6.65 5.74 1.62
N LEU A 118 5.66 6.61 1.79
CA LEU A 118 5.07 7.37 0.69
C LEU A 118 6.08 8.35 0.09
N THR A 119 6.85 9.05 0.92
CA THR A 119 7.90 9.97 0.49
C THR A 119 8.93 9.24 -0.35
N ILE A 120 9.45 8.10 0.10
CA ILE A 120 10.41 7.30 -0.68
C ILE A 120 9.78 6.83 -1.99
N LEU A 121 8.53 6.39 -2.00
CA LEU A 121 7.86 6.03 -3.26
C LEU A 121 7.71 7.22 -4.22
N GLY A 122 7.45 8.42 -3.70
CA GLY A 122 7.33 9.64 -4.51
C GLY A 122 8.67 10.16 -5.05
N TYR A 123 9.73 10.07 -4.25
CA TYR A 123 11.07 10.53 -4.64
C TYR A 123 11.93 9.45 -5.31
N ALA A 124 11.57 8.17 -5.21
CA ALA A 124 12.35 7.07 -5.80
C ALA A 124 12.65 7.26 -7.30
N PRO A 125 11.72 7.71 -8.17
CA PRO A 125 12.05 7.98 -9.56
C PRO A 125 13.16 9.03 -9.72
N ILE A 126 13.13 10.08 -8.91
CA ILE A 126 14.14 11.16 -8.90
C ILE A 126 15.47 10.63 -8.40
N LEU A 127 15.46 9.88 -7.28
CA LEU A 127 16.67 9.30 -6.69
C LEU A 127 17.34 8.27 -7.62
N ILE A 128 16.56 7.39 -8.26
CA ILE A 128 17.10 6.34 -9.13
C ILE A 128 17.65 6.92 -10.43
N VAL A 129 16.89 7.79 -11.10
CA VAL A 129 17.32 8.39 -12.37
C VAL A 129 18.45 9.38 -12.11
N GLY A 130 18.28 10.24 -11.12
CA GLY A 130 19.25 11.26 -10.77
C GLY A 130 20.58 10.69 -10.27
N ALA A 131 20.58 9.55 -9.56
CA ALA A 131 21.81 8.89 -9.11
C ALA A 131 22.83 8.69 -10.25
N SER A 132 22.34 8.36 -11.45
CA SER A 132 23.19 8.16 -12.64
C SER A 132 23.87 9.46 -13.13
N PHE A 133 23.35 10.61 -12.71
CA PHE A 133 23.86 11.94 -13.05
C PHE A 133 24.50 12.65 -11.84
N GLY A 134 24.67 11.96 -10.71
CA GLY A 134 25.23 12.55 -9.49
C GLY A 134 24.30 13.57 -8.81
N TRP A 135 22.99 13.48 -9.04
CA TRP A 135 21.99 14.44 -8.52
C TRP A 135 20.76 13.72 -7.96
N PRO A 136 20.11 14.17 -6.88
CA PRO A 136 20.52 15.25 -5.99
C PRO A 136 21.75 14.85 -5.16
N PRO A 137 22.52 15.83 -4.61
CA PRO A 137 23.66 15.57 -3.73
C PRO A 137 23.16 15.13 -2.34
N VAL A 138 22.61 13.92 -2.27
CA VAL A 138 22.08 13.31 -1.05
C VAL A 138 22.92 12.12 -0.65
N ASP A 139 23.14 11.95 0.65
CA ASP A 139 23.72 10.72 1.17
C ASP A 139 22.66 9.60 1.17
N TYR A 140 22.84 8.62 0.29
CA TYR A 140 21.94 7.47 0.18
C TYR A 140 21.92 6.60 1.45
N ALA A 141 22.99 6.60 2.26
CA ALA A 141 23.00 5.92 3.54
C ALA A 141 22.05 6.57 4.56
N GLU A 142 21.82 7.88 4.44
CA GLU A 142 20.83 8.59 5.24
C GLU A 142 19.40 8.35 4.76
N VAL A 143 19.21 8.14 3.47
CA VAL A 143 17.89 7.82 2.90
C VAL A 143 17.49 6.38 3.20
N PHE A 144 18.38 5.41 2.94
CA PHE A 144 18.11 3.98 3.06
C PHE A 144 18.54 3.41 4.42
N THR A 145 17.77 3.76 5.45
CA THR A 145 18.04 3.32 6.81
C THR A 145 17.56 1.89 7.10
N TRP A 146 18.09 1.32 8.19
CA TRP A 146 17.58 0.08 8.76
C TRP A 146 16.08 0.17 9.12
N ALA A 147 15.64 1.30 9.67
CA ALA A 147 14.23 1.52 10.00
C ALA A 147 13.35 1.51 8.73
N LEU A 148 13.79 2.15 7.65
CA LEU A 148 13.08 2.12 6.38
C LEU A 148 12.95 0.68 5.83
N ALA A 149 14.04 -0.10 5.88
CA ALA A 149 14.02 -1.51 5.49
C ALA A 149 13.01 -2.32 6.33
N ALA A 150 12.97 -2.10 7.65
CA ALA A 150 12.01 -2.74 8.54
C ALA A 150 10.56 -2.34 8.22
N ARG A 151 10.29 -1.08 7.87
CA ARG A 151 8.95 -0.61 7.44
C ARG A 151 8.48 -1.32 6.18
N PHE A 152 9.33 -1.43 5.15
CA PHE A 152 9.01 -2.22 3.94
C PHE A 152 8.79 -3.69 4.27
N ALA A 153 9.59 -4.26 5.17
CA ALA A 153 9.42 -5.63 5.61
C ALA A 153 8.10 -5.86 6.37
N ALA A 154 7.65 -4.88 7.15
CA ALA A 154 6.34 -4.89 7.78
C ALA A 154 5.22 -4.89 6.73
N VAL A 155 5.29 -4.04 5.70
CA VAL A 155 4.30 -4.05 4.59
C VAL A 155 4.21 -5.43 3.95
N VAL A 156 5.36 -6.04 3.63
CA VAL A 156 5.40 -7.40 3.05
C VAL A 156 4.74 -8.41 4.00
N GLY A 157 5.06 -8.36 5.30
CA GLY A 157 4.46 -9.22 6.31
C GLY A 157 2.94 -9.06 6.42
N GLY A 158 2.46 -7.81 6.43
CA GLY A 158 1.04 -7.49 6.46
C GLY A 158 0.30 -7.98 5.22
N VAL A 159 0.87 -7.81 4.03
CA VAL A 159 0.28 -8.30 2.76
C VAL A 159 0.23 -9.83 2.72
N LEU A 160 1.29 -10.51 3.16
CA LEU A 160 1.32 -11.98 3.24
C LEU A 160 0.25 -12.49 4.20
N LEU A 161 0.12 -11.88 5.38
CA LEU A 161 -0.86 -12.23 6.40
C LEU A 161 -2.30 -11.97 5.92
N ALA A 162 -2.57 -10.80 5.33
CA ALA A 162 -3.87 -10.47 4.75
C ALA A 162 -4.26 -11.48 3.66
N GLY A 163 -3.31 -11.86 2.81
CA GLY A 163 -3.51 -12.89 1.78
C GLY A 163 -3.84 -14.27 2.37
N ALA A 164 -3.14 -14.67 3.43
CA ALA A 164 -3.41 -15.91 4.16
C ALA A 164 -4.79 -15.89 4.84
N ALA A 165 -5.10 -14.82 5.57
CA ALA A 165 -6.37 -14.60 6.25
C ALA A 165 -7.55 -14.60 5.27
N LEU A 166 -7.45 -13.87 4.15
CA LEU A 166 -8.49 -13.82 3.13
C LEU A 166 -8.75 -15.19 2.50
N ARG A 167 -7.71 -15.98 2.23
CA ARG A 167 -7.87 -17.34 1.70
C ARG A 167 -8.50 -18.28 2.71
N TRP A 168 -8.09 -18.20 3.96
CA TRP A 168 -8.68 -19.01 5.03
C TRP A 168 -10.13 -18.61 5.30
N GLN A 169 -10.44 -17.32 5.29
CA GLN A 169 -11.81 -16.79 5.37
C GLN A 169 -12.69 -17.34 4.25
N ARG A 170 -12.20 -17.33 3.01
CA ARG A 170 -12.91 -17.88 1.85
C ARG A 170 -13.14 -19.38 1.95
N ARG A 171 -12.10 -20.15 2.33
CA ARG A 171 -12.21 -21.61 2.55
C ARG A 171 -13.24 -21.95 3.62
N THR A 172 -13.18 -21.26 4.76
CA THR A 172 -14.10 -21.49 5.88
C THR A 172 -15.53 -21.03 5.59
N ALA A 173 -15.70 -20.05 4.70
CA ALA A 173 -17.01 -19.62 4.18
C ALA A 173 -17.60 -20.55 3.11
N GLY A 174 -16.83 -21.52 2.60
CA GLY A 174 -17.28 -22.44 1.54
C GLY A 174 -17.29 -21.82 0.13
N VAL A 175 -16.64 -20.66 -0.06
CA VAL A 175 -16.52 -20.00 -1.37
C VAL A 175 -15.17 -20.35 -2.01
N CYS A 176 -14.99 -20.07 -3.31
CA CYS A 176 -13.73 -20.37 -3.98
C CYS A 176 -12.54 -19.65 -3.30
N PRO A 177 -11.49 -20.36 -2.84
CA PRO A 177 -10.36 -19.73 -2.16
C PRO A 177 -9.54 -18.79 -3.08
N ALA A 178 -9.53 -19.06 -4.38
CA ALA A 178 -8.78 -18.27 -5.36
C ALA A 178 -9.51 -16.97 -5.75
N CYS A 179 -10.77 -17.05 -6.17
CA CYS A 179 -11.52 -15.90 -6.70
C CYS A 179 -12.60 -15.34 -5.77
N GLY A 180 -12.98 -16.05 -4.71
CA GLY A 180 -14.04 -15.64 -3.77
C GLY A 180 -15.47 -15.85 -4.29
N ARG A 181 -15.68 -16.36 -5.51
CA ARG A 181 -17.02 -16.65 -6.05
C ARG A 181 -17.68 -17.79 -5.25
N ASP A 182 -18.91 -17.56 -4.81
CA ASP A 182 -19.82 -18.51 -4.12
C ASP A 182 -20.80 -19.19 -5.10
N GLY A 183 -20.96 -18.63 -6.31
CA GLY A 183 -21.85 -19.14 -7.35
C GLY A 183 -23.12 -18.31 -7.50
N VAL A 184 -23.28 -17.30 -6.65
CA VAL A 184 -24.32 -16.29 -6.75
C VAL A 184 -23.72 -15.08 -7.44
N GLU A 185 -24.41 -14.57 -8.45
CA GLU A 185 -24.01 -13.32 -9.09
C GLU A 185 -24.38 -12.13 -8.21
N HIS A 186 -23.38 -11.57 -7.52
CA HIS A 186 -23.55 -10.32 -6.79
C HIS A 186 -23.54 -9.16 -7.78
N GLY A 187 -24.70 -8.52 -7.98
CA GLY A 187 -24.89 -7.47 -8.99
C GLY A 187 -23.86 -6.34 -8.94
N TRP A 188 -23.37 -5.98 -7.75
CA TRP A 188 -22.34 -4.94 -7.58
C TRP A 188 -20.95 -5.35 -8.08
N THR A 189 -20.66 -6.66 -8.10
CA THR A 189 -19.40 -7.26 -8.60
C THR A 189 -19.43 -7.61 -10.09
N SER A 190 -20.59 -7.44 -10.74
CA SER A 190 -20.72 -7.62 -12.19
C SER A 190 -19.81 -6.61 -12.93
N PRO A 191 -19.23 -6.97 -14.10
CA PRO A 191 -18.38 -6.05 -14.85
C PRO A 191 -19.07 -4.73 -15.18
N ALA A 192 -20.37 -4.75 -15.49
CA ALA A 192 -21.16 -3.56 -15.79
C ALA A 192 -21.32 -2.65 -14.56
N SER A 193 -21.62 -3.20 -13.39
CA SER A 193 -21.71 -2.41 -12.16
C SER A 193 -20.34 -1.87 -11.75
N ALA A 194 -19.30 -2.71 -11.78
CA ALA A 194 -17.91 -2.32 -11.53
C ALA A 194 -17.43 -1.20 -12.46
N ALA A 195 -17.91 -1.15 -13.71
CA ALA A 195 -17.63 -0.05 -14.61
C ALA A 195 -18.25 1.28 -14.16
N ARG A 196 -19.45 1.27 -13.56
CA ARG A 196 -20.14 2.49 -13.13
C ARG A 196 -19.51 3.09 -11.89
N TRP A 197 -19.46 2.34 -10.80
CA TRP A 197 -18.90 2.86 -9.54
C TRP A 197 -17.37 3.02 -9.62
N GLY A 198 -16.69 2.15 -10.38
CA GLY A 198 -15.25 2.26 -10.61
C GLY A 198 -14.86 3.52 -11.39
N ARG A 199 -15.73 4.01 -12.27
CA ARG A 199 -15.54 5.30 -12.98
C ARG A 199 -15.52 6.47 -12.02
N VAL A 200 -16.50 6.53 -11.11
CA VAL A 200 -16.55 7.58 -10.08
C VAL A 200 -15.28 7.52 -9.23
N ALA A 201 -14.93 6.34 -8.72
CA ALA A 201 -13.74 6.15 -7.90
C ALA A 201 -12.45 6.59 -8.62
N ALA A 202 -12.27 6.21 -9.89
CA ALA A 202 -11.07 6.56 -10.65
C ALA A 202 -10.95 8.07 -10.93
N TRP A 203 -12.06 8.73 -11.27
CA TRP A 203 -12.05 10.19 -11.47
C TRP A 203 -11.77 10.94 -10.18
N THR A 204 -12.38 10.54 -9.07
CA THR A 204 -12.08 11.12 -7.76
C THR A 204 -10.62 10.90 -7.38
N ALA A 205 -10.11 9.68 -7.55
CA ALA A 205 -8.73 9.33 -7.24
C ALA A 205 -7.70 10.03 -8.14
N ALA A 206 -8.05 10.37 -9.39
CA ALA A 206 -7.18 11.14 -10.28
C ALA A 206 -7.21 12.64 -9.98
N THR A 207 -8.35 13.17 -9.55
CA THR A 207 -8.53 14.61 -9.29
C THR A 207 -7.68 15.08 -8.12
N ILE A 208 -7.58 14.28 -7.05
CA ILE A 208 -6.85 14.67 -5.84
C ILE A 208 -5.34 14.94 -6.08
N PRO A 209 -4.55 14.02 -6.67
CA PRO A 209 -3.16 14.30 -7.00
C PRO A 209 -3.01 15.38 -8.07
N ALA A 210 -4.00 15.58 -8.95
CA ALA A 210 -3.98 16.69 -9.90
C ALA A 210 -4.11 18.05 -9.19
N LEU A 211 -4.96 18.18 -8.18
CA LEU A 211 -5.06 19.39 -7.35
C LEU A 211 -3.74 19.68 -6.62
N TYR A 212 -3.09 18.64 -6.07
CA TYR A 212 -1.76 18.77 -5.48
C TYR A 212 -0.73 19.27 -6.50
N ALA A 213 -0.76 18.74 -7.73
CA ALA A 213 0.16 19.14 -8.78
C ALA A 213 -0.02 20.60 -9.19
N VAL A 214 -1.26 21.12 -9.24
CA VAL A 214 -1.53 22.52 -9.54
C VAL A 214 -0.77 23.44 -8.58
N THR A 215 -0.81 23.16 -7.28
CA THR A 215 -0.07 23.96 -6.28
C THR A 215 1.44 23.92 -6.55
N ARG A 216 2.01 22.74 -6.78
CA ARG A 216 3.46 22.60 -6.99
C ARG A 216 3.95 23.21 -8.29
N LEU A 217 3.16 23.10 -9.37
CA LEU A 217 3.49 23.71 -10.66
C LEU A 217 3.29 25.23 -10.63
N ALA A 218 2.33 25.74 -9.87
CA ALA A 218 2.17 27.18 -9.65
C ALA A 218 3.43 27.79 -9.02
N TRP A 219 4.02 27.12 -8.01
CA TRP A 219 5.27 27.56 -7.39
C TRP A 219 6.44 27.55 -8.39
N ALA A 220 6.52 26.54 -9.25
CA ALA A 220 7.49 26.49 -10.35
C ALA A 220 7.38 27.71 -11.28
N LEU A 221 6.15 28.09 -11.63
CA LEU A 221 5.85 29.27 -12.44
C LEU A 221 6.02 30.60 -11.71
N GLY A 222 6.32 30.59 -10.41
CA GLY A 222 6.55 31.81 -9.61
C GLY A 222 5.28 32.37 -8.97
N VAL A 223 4.19 31.61 -8.97
CA VAL A 223 2.94 31.98 -8.30
C VAL A 223 2.97 31.46 -6.87
N PRO A 224 2.97 32.32 -5.84
CA PRO A 224 3.08 31.94 -4.42
C PRO A 224 1.73 31.44 -3.87
N LEU A 225 1.22 30.33 -4.42
CA LEU A 225 -0.09 29.80 -4.04
C LEU A 225 -0.05 29.19 -2.63
N GLY A 226 -0.65 29.87 -1.64
CA GLY A 226 -0.74 29.38 -0.26
C GLY A 226 0.56 29.49 0.55
N ILE A 227 1.57 30.20 0.04
CA ILE A 227 2.84 30.44 0.74
C ILE A 227 3.23 31.92 0.63
N GLU A 228 4.13 32.37 1.50
CA GLU A 228 4.67 33.73 1.42
C GLU A 228 5.60 33.89 0.20
N ARG A 229 5.69 35.09 -0.37
CA ARG A 229 6.58 35.39 -1.52
C ARG A 229 8.06 35.23 -1.17
N SER A 230 8.45 35.62 0.05
CA SER A 230 9.81 35.46 0.59
C SER A 230 10.22 33.98 0.59
N PHE A 231 9.36 33.11 1.11
CA PHE A 231 9.56 31.67 1.12
C PHE A 231 9.66 31.08 -0.30
N LEU A 232 8.84 31.55 -1.25
CA LEU A 232 8.96 31.13 -2.65
C LEU A 232 10.29 31.55 -3.29
N ALA A 233 10.81 32.73 -2.96
CA ALA A 233 12.10 33.20 -3.44
C ALA A 233 13.23 32.32 -2.91
N GLU A 234 13.23 32.00 -1.62
CA GLU A 234 14.18 31.09 -0.98
C GLU A 234 14.14 29.68 -1.61
N MET A 235 12.95 29.14 -1.88
CA MET A 235 12.81 27.86 -2.56
C MET A 235 13.39 27.88 -3.99
N ARG A 236 13.37 29.02 -4.67
CA ARG A 236 13.96 29.17 -6.02
C ARG A 236 15.47 29.24 -5.96
N GLU A 237 16.01 29.98 -5.00
CA GLU A 237 17.46 30.08 -4.76
C GLU A 237 18.08 28.74 -4.36
N SER A 238 17.41 28.00 -3.47
CA SER A 238 17.84 26.65 -3.05
C SER A 238 17.57 25.56 -4.08
N GLY A 239 16.79 25.85 -5.13
CA GLY A 239 16.38 24.87 -6.14
C GLY A 239 15.27 23.90 -5.70
N LEU A 240 14.75 24.02 -4.46
CA LEU A 240 13.66 23.20 -3.93
C LEU A 240 12.37 23.30 -4.76
N VAL A 241 12.15 24.44 -5.44
CA VAL A 241 11.03 24.60 -6.38
C VAL A 241 11.05 23.54 -7.49
N TRP A 242 12.22 23.13 -7.97
CA TRP A 242 12.34 22.13 -9.04
C TRP A 242 12.03 20.70 -8.55
N ALA A 243 12.42 20.38 -7.31
CA ALA A 243 12.00 19.14 -6.67
C ALA A 243 10.47 19.10 -6.49
N GLY A 244 9.88 20.23 -6.07
CA GLY A 244 8.43 20.40 -6.01
C GLY A 244 7.74 20.23 -7.37
N ALA A 245 8.27 20.85 -8.42
CA ALA A 245 7.78 20.70 -9.78
C ALA A 245 7.84 19.26 -10.28
N GLY A 246 8.93 18.54 -9.99
CA GLY A 246 9.08 17.11 -10.27
C GLY A 246 7.99 16.27 -9.60
N LEU A 247 7.75 16.49 -8.30
CA LEU A 247 6.66 15.82 -7.58
C LEU A 247 5.28 16.16 -8.18
N GLY A 248 5.04 17.42 -8.55
CA GLY A 248 3.81 17.83 -9.22
C GLY A 248 3.63 17.15 -10.57
N GLY A 249 4.70 17.06 -11.37
CA GLY A 249 4.71 16.34 -12.64
C GLY A 249 4.42 14.85 -12.48
N PHE A 250 5.08 14.17 -11.54
CA PHE A 250 4.81 12.77 -11.23
C PHE A 250 3.39 12.55 -10.69
N ALA A 251 2.86 13.49 -9.90
CA ALA A 251 1.47 13.44 -9.45
C ALA A 251 0.48 13.54 -10.63
N LEU A 252 0.73 14.38 -11.63
CA LEU A 252 -0.07 14.41 -12.87
C LEU A 252 0.05 13.12 -13.68
N VAL A 253 1.26 12.58 -13.82
CA VAL A 253 1.45 11.28 -14.49
C VAL A 253 0.67 10.20 -13.75
N GLY A 254 0.75 10.15 -12.42
CA GLY A 254 -0.02 9.24 -11.58
C GLY A 254 -1.54 9.44 -11.72
N ALA A 255 -2.02 10.68 -11.80
CA ALA A 255 -3.42 11.00 -12.05
C ALA A 255 -3.89 10.46 -13.40
N VAL A 256 -3.12 10.69 -14.47
CA VAL A 256 -3.40 10.15 -15.80
C VAL A 256 -3.41 8.62 -15.77
N LEU A 257 -2.38 7.98 -15.18
CA LEU A 257 -2.29 6.53 -14.97
C LEU A 257 -3.51 5.97 -14.24
N THR A 258 -4.02 6.69 -13.24
CA THR A 258 -5.24 6.33 -12.50
C THR A 258 -6.48 6.34 -13.39
N LEU A 259 -6.61 7.29 -14.32
CA LEU A 259 -7.67 7.26 -15.33
C LEU A 259 -7.56 6.03 -16.24
N GLY A 260 -6.37 5.48 -16.43
CA GLY A 260 -6.13 4.22 -17.14
C GLY A 260 -6.95 3.05 -16.58
N LEU A 261 -7.24 3.06 -15.27
CA LEU A 261 -8.06 2.04 -14.62
C LEU A 261 -9.50 2.00 -15.15
N VAL A 262 -9.95 2.98 -15.92
CA VAL A 262 -11.30 3.05 -16.51
C VAL A 262 -11.32 3.34 -18.00
N GLN A 263 -10.16 3.59 -18.60
CA GLN A 263 -10.02 3.93 -20.01
C GLN A 263 -9.48 2.77 -20.85
N ARG A 264 -9.74 2.81 -22.16
CA ARG A 264 -9.36 1.74 -23.09
C ARG A 264 -7.85 1.46 -23.12
N TRP A 265 -7.03 2.50 -22.93
CA TRP A 265 -5.57 2.39 -22.99
C TRP A 265 -4.96 1.69 -21.77
N GLY A 266 -5.63 1.73 -20.62
CA GLY A 266 -5.23 0.90 -19.47
C GLY A 266 -5.67 -0.55 -19.64
N GLU A 267 -6.53 -0.84 -20.62
CA GLU A 267 -6.97 -2.19 -20.92
C GLU A 267 -6.16 -2.87 -22.04
N ARG A 268 -5.82 -2.12 -23.07
CA ARG A 268 -4.93 -2.51 -24.17
C ARG A 268 -3.91 -1.40 -24.41
N PHE A 269 -2.66 -1.79 -24.61
CA PHE A 269 -1.59 -0.83 -24.86
C PHE A 269 -1.90 0.03 -26.10
N PRO A 270 -1.72 1.37 -26.00
CA PRO A 270 -1.88 2.29 -27.14
C PRO A 270 -1.06 1.89 -28.36
N ARG A 271 -1.47 2.34 -29.55
CA ARG A 271 -0.75 2.00 -30.80
C ARG A 271 0.67 2.54 -30.88
N TRP A 272 0.98 3.58 -30.10
CA TRP A 272 2.30 4.21 -30.07
C TRP A 272 3.29 3.51 -29.12
N THR A 273 2.87 2.55 -28.29
CA THR A 273 3.79 1.82 -27.42
C THR A 273 4.59 0.80 -28.24
N VAL A 274 5.85 1.13 -28.53
CA VAL A 274 6.76 0.29 -29.32
C VAL A 274 6.83 -1.12 -28.71
N GLY A 275 6.61 -2.15 -29.54
CA GLY A 275 6.66 -3.57 -29.14
C GLY A 275 5.44 -4.12 -28.39
N LEU A 276 4.55 -3.27 -27.87
CA LEU A 276 3.37 -3.68 -27.09
C LEU A 276 2.03 -3.25 -27.68
N ALA A 277 2.04 -2.48 -28.77
CA ALA A 277 0.86 -1.92 -29.42
C ALA A 277 -0.29 -2.94 -29.57
N GLY A 278 -1.47 -2.60 -29.05
CA GLY A 278 -2.69 -3.41 -29.15
C GLY A 278 -2.75 -4.64 -28.25
N ARG A 279 -1.66 -5.01 -27.57
CA ARG A 279 -1.66 -6.15 -26.63
C ARG A 279 -2.51 -5.85 -25.39
N PRO A 280 -3.17 -6.87 -24.80
CA PRO A 280 -3.88 -6.69 -23.55
C PRO A 280 -2.90 -6.35 -22.43
N VAL A 281 -3.21 -5.32 -21.65
CA VAL A 281 -2.44 -4.95 -20.46
C VAL A 281 -2.63 -6.06 -19.41
N PRO A 282 -1.55 -6.67 -18.88
CA PRO A 282 -1.65 -7.65 -17.80
C PRO A 282 -2.32 -7.03 -16.57
N VAL A 283 -3.28 -7.72 -15.95
CA VAL A 283 -4.03 -7.18 -14.81
C VAL A 283 -3.11 -6.78 -13.65
N ALA A 284 -2.09 -7.60 -13.37
CA ALA A 284 -1.11 -7.32 -12.32
C ALA A 284 -0.31 -6.04 -12.55
N LEU A 285 -0.04 -5.67 -13.82
CA LEU A 285 0.73 -4.48 -14.17
C LEU A 285 0.03 -3.19 -13.72
N ALA A 286 -1.31 -3.17 -13.70
CA ALA A 286 -2.08 -2.04 -13.19
C ALA A 286 -2.41 -2.19 -11.69
N VAL A 287 -2.82 -3.39 -11.27
CA VAL A 287 -3.32 -3.61 -9.91
C VAL A 287 -2.22 -3.50 -8.85
N VAL A 288 -1.03 -4.06 -9.08
CA VAL A 288 0.04 -4.06 -8.08
C VAL A 288 0.52 -2.64 -7.74
N PRO A 289 0.94 -1.79 -8.71
CA PRO A 289 1.39 -0.44 -8.37
C PRO A 289 0.26 0.42 -7.79
N ALA A 290 -0.97 0.32 -8.33
CA ALA A 290 -2.09 1.09 -7.80
C ALA A 290 -2.45 0.68 -6.36
N THR A 291 -2.36 -0.61 -6.03
CA THR A 291 -2.56 -1.09 -4.65
C THR A 291 -1.45 -0.61 -3.72
N LEU A 292 -0.18 -0.65 -4.17
CA LEU A 292 0.96 -0.16 -3.38
C LEU A 292 0.80 1.33 -3.05
N VAL A 293 0.44 2.16 -4.04
CA VAL A 293 0.18 3.59 -3.82
C VAL A 293 -1.03 3.80 -2.90
N ALA A 294 -2.14 3.07 -3.11
CA ALA A 294 -3.31 3.19 -2.25
C ALA A 294 -3.00 2.88 -0.78
N VAL A 295 -2.21 1.83 -0.52
CA VAL A 295 -1.77 1.47 0.83
C VAL A 295 -0.84 2.53 1.41
N ALA A 296 0.18 2.97 0.67
CA ALA A 296 1.14 3.98 1.12
C ALA A 296 0.47 5.33 1.43
N VAL A 297 -0.48 5.75 0.60
CA VAL A 297 -1.26 6.98 0.81
C VAL A 297 -2.18 6.86 2.02
N THR A 298 -2.81 5.71 2.21
CA THR A 298 -3.66 5.47 3.39
C THR A 298 -2.83 5.52 4.67
N ALA A 299 -1.64 4.89 4.65
CA ALA A 299 -0.70 4.89 5.76
C ALA A 299 -0.21 6.30 6.11
N ALA A 300 0.25 7.04 5.09
CA ALA A 300 0.64 8.44 5.23
C ALA A 300 -0.49 9.33 5.77
N SER A 301 -1.72 9.10 5.32
CA SER A 301 -2.89 9.85 5.78
C SER A 301 -3.15 9.65 7.27
N LEU A 302 -3.04 8.41 7.77
CA LEU A 302 -3.20 8.13 9.19
C LEU A 302 -2.10 8.80 10.03
N GLY A 303 -0.85 8.74 9.55
CA GLY A 303 0.27 9.39 10.23
C GLY A 303 0.12 10.92 10.30
N LEU A 304 -0.28 11.55 9.19
CA LEU A 304 -0.52 12.99 9.13
C LEU A 304 -1.66 13.42 10.05
N LEU A 305 -2.81 12.73 10.00
CA LEU A 305 -3.97 13.08 10.84
C LEU A 305 -3.71 12.94 12.34
N ALA A 306 -2.75 12.09 12.72
CA ALA A 306 -2.36 11.88 14.11
C ALA A 306 -1.23 12.81 14.59
N SER A 307 -0.62 13.58 13.70
CA SER A 307 0.41 14.56 14.05
C SER A 307 -0.23 15.87 14.52
N PRO A 308 0.05 16.37 15.73
CA PRO A 308 -0.43 17.66 16.22
C PRO A 308 0.02 18.81 15.33
N ASP A 309 1.28 18.79 14.88
CA ASP A 309 1.86 19.79 13.98
C ASP A 309 1.12 19.91 12.65
N PHE A 310 0.51 18.83 12.16
CA PHE A 310 -0.31 18.90 10.96
C PHE A 310 -1.51 19.85 11.17
N TRP A 311 -2.07 19.84 12.38
CA TRP A 311 -3.18 20.70 12.78
C TRP A 311 -2.71 22.11 13.16
N ASP A 312 -1.53 22.26 13.76
CA ASP A 312 -0.96 23.58 14.08
C ASP A 312 -0.46 24.31 12.83
N PHE A 313 0.17 23.60 11.89
CA PHE A 313 0.49 24.07 10.55
C PHE A 313 -0.78 24.39 9.73
N SER A 314 -1.93 23.82 10.12
CA SER A 314 -3.26 24.14 9.58
C SER A 314 -3.94 25.34 10.23
N GLY A 315 -3.22 26.15 11.03
CA GLY A 315 -3.67 27.42 11.62
C GLY A 315 -4.26 28.46 10.64
N GLY A 316 -4.29 28.15 9.35
CA GLY A 316 -5.32 28.57 8.41
C GLY A 316 -5.44 27.54 7.28
N PHE A 317 -6.62 27.43 6.65
CA PHE A 317 -6.79 26.74 5.37
C PHE A 317 -5.84 27.34 4.32
N SER A 318 -4.61 26.83 4.23
CA SER A 318 -3.68 27.23 3.19
C SER A 318 -3.85 26.36 1.95
N LEU A 319 -3.82 26.98 0.78
CA LEU A 319 -3.78 26.27 -0.51
C LEU A 319 -2.52 25.40 -0.68
N ALA A 320 -1.52 25.57 0.18
CA ALA A 320 -0.33 24.74 0.24
C ALA A 320 -0.60 23.35 0.86
N THR A 321 -1.51 23.27 1.83
CA THR A 321 -1.79 22.07 2.63
C THR A 321 -3.14 21.44 2.34
N ALA A 322 -4.10 22.22 1.84
CA ALA A 322 -5.45 21.76 1.55
C ALA A 322 -5.52 20.47 0.71
N PRO A 323 -4.67 20.25 -0.31
CA PRO A 323 -4.68 18.98 -1.05
C PRO A 323 -4.35 17.74 -0.20
N MET A 324 -3.58 17.90 0.89
CA MET A 324 -3.22 16.79 1.79
C MET A 324 -4.40 16.30 2.62
N LEU A 325 -5.36 17.17 2.93
CA LEU A 325 -6.61 16.79 3.61
C LEU A 325 -7.46 15.80 2.79
N LEU A 326 -7.24 15.75 1.47
CA LEU A 326 -7.94 14.84 0.57
C LEU A 326 -7.25 13.46 0.46
N TRP A 327 -6.07 13.26 1.05
CA TRP A 327 -5.34 12.00 0.95
C TRP A 327 -6.07 10.77 1.53
N PRO A 328 -6.81 10.85 2.67
CA PRO A 328 -7.62 9.73 3.13
C PRO A 328 -8.64 9.28 2.07
N LEU A 329 -9.29 10.24 1.42
CA LEU A 329 -10.22 9.97 0.33
C LEU A 329 -9.50 9.41 -0.90
N TRP A 330 -8.30 9.90 -1.20
CA TRP A 330 -7.48 9.41 -2.31
C TRP A 330 -7.11 7.93 -2.15
N GLY A 331 -6.63 7.52 -0.97
CA GLY A 331 -6.28 6.12 -0.68
C GLY A 331 -7.48 5.18 -0.89
N VAL A 332 -8.64 5.54 -0.33
CA VAL A 332 -9.88 4.75 -0.46
C VAL A 332 -10.37 4.69 -1.91
N THR A 333 -10.42 5.82 -2.59
CA THR A 333 -10.93 5.88 -3.97
C THR A 333 -9.99 5.22 -4.97
N LEU A 334 -8.67 5.31 -4.79
CA LEU A 334 -7.69 4.58 -5.60
C LEU A 334 -7.79 3.07 -5.37
N GLY A 335 -7.93 2.63 -4.13
CA GLY A 335 -8.17 1.22 -3.79
C GLY A 335 -9.46 0.69 -4.43
N ALA A 336 -10.54 1.47 -4.35
CA ALA A 336 -11.81 1.15 -4.98
C ALA A 336 -11.69 1.07 -6.51
N ALA A 337 -11.06 2.07 -7.16
CA ALA A 337 -10.83 2.07 -8.60
C ALA A 337 -10.00 0.86 -9.06
N THR A 338 -8.98 0.51 -8.28
CA THR A 338 -8.12 -0.66 -8.52
C THR A 338 -8.93 -1.96 -8.42
N TYR A 339 -9.78 -2.07 -7.40
CA TYR A 339 -10.64 -3.23 -7.24
C TYR A 339 -11.68 -3.34 -8.36
N ALA A 340 -12.27 -2.21 -8.78
CA ALA A 340 -13.17 -2.18 -9.93
C ALA A 340 -12.47 -2.66 -11.20
N TYR A 341 -11.25 -2.18 -11.46
CA TYR A 341 -10.45 -2.62 -12.60
C TYR A 341 -10.21 -4.13 -12.55
N HIS A 342 -9.86 -4.67 -11.38
CA HIS A 342 -9.72 -6.12 -11.20
C HIS A 342 -11.02 -6.88 -11.47
N LEU A 343 -12.16 -6.40 -10.98
CA LEU A 343 -13.47 -7.04 -11.17
C LEU A 343 -13.93 -7.05 -12.63
N ARG A 344 -13.65 -6.00 -13.40
CA ARG A 344 -13.97 -5.95 -14.83
C ARG A 344 -13.07 -6.86 -15.66
N ARG A 345 -11.82 -7.05 -15.22
CA ARG A 345 -10.78 -7.76 -15.96
C ARG A 345 -10.54 -9.20 -15.53
N ARG A 346 -11.13 -9.63 -14.40
CA ARG A 346 -11.06 -11.04 -13.97
C ARG A 346 -11.92 -11.90 -14.89
N GLY A 347 -11.27 -12.86 -15.57
CA GLY A 347 -11.98 -13.85 -16.39
C GLY A 347 -12.56 -15.01 -15.58
N ALA A 348 -12.80 -16.11 -16.28
CA ALA A 348 -13.12 -17.40 -15.67
C ALA A 348 -12.02 -17.84 -14.71
N CYS A 349 -12.40 -18.25 -13.51
CA CYS A 349 -11.46 -18.71 -12.50
C CYS A 349 -10.99 -20.13 -12.87
N ARG A 350 -9.69 -20.32 -13.09
CA ARG A 350 -9.11 -21.64 -13.39
C ARG A 350 -9.38 -22.71 -12.32
N ARG A 351 -9.68 -22.32 -11.07
CA ARG A 351 -9.92 -23.27 -9.96
C ARG A 351 -11.38 -23.71 -9.81
N CYS A 352 -12.35 -22.85 -10.12
CA CYS A 352 -13.78 -23.19 -10.00
C CYS A 352 -14.55 -23.13 -11.33
N GLY A 353 -13.91 -22.77 -12.43
CA GLY A 353 -14.52 -22.62 -13.76
C GLY A 353 -15.42 -21.39 -13.93
N ARG A 354 -15.81 -20.71 -12.85
CA ARG A 354 -16.80 -19.61 -12.87
C ARG A 354 -16.22 -18.32 -13.43
N GLY A 355 -16.90 -17.70 -14.39
CA GLY A 355 -16.62 -16.39 -15.00
C GLY A 355 -17.69 -15.38 -14.62
#